data_AF-A0A1C6JYE5-F1
#
_entry.id   AF-A0A1C6JYE5-F1
#
_cell.length_a   1.000
_cell.length_b   1.000
_cell.length_c   1.000
_cell.angle_alpha   90.00
_cell.angle_beta   90.00
_cell.angle_gamma   90.00
#
_symmetry.space_group_name_H-M   'P 1'
#
loop_
_entity.id
_entity.type
_entity.pdbx_description
1 polymer ?
#
loop_
_entity_poly.entity_id
_entity_poly.type
_entity_poly.pdbx_seq_one_letter_code
_entity_poly.pdbx_strand_id
1 'polypeptide(L)'
;MSSKENLINPDFKTSVYFDGEIMTVEKLLSCIKKEVQFVRDIHRIGYATSDKFPFITRANFDYKKRSCLNEEKTPMEKEETRANRIAVQEYLSKDMGRPVDLQFMYKDDHECVLYDKNKIATEKLIKKLENYFV
;
A
#
# COMPACT_ATOMS: atom_id res chain seq x y z
N MET A 1 5.09 38.81 6.93
CA MET A 1 6.00 37.65 7.08
C MET A 1 5.69 36.69 5.94
N SER A 2 6.72 36.32 5.20
CA SER A 2 6.65 35.67 3.89
C SER A 2 6.32 34.18 4.00
N SER A 3 5.23 33.79 3.34
CA SER A 3 5.06 32.63 2.44
C SER A 3 5.81 31.33 2.78
N LYS A 4 5.06 30.35 3.28
CA LYS A 4 5.21 28.93 2.92
C LYS A 4 3.82 28.28 2.80
N GLU A 5 2.99 28.85 1.92
CA GLU A 5 2.02 28.02 1.21
C GLU A 5 2.87 27.10 0.33
N ASN A 6 3.21 25.92 0.86
CA ASN A 6 3.81 24.88 0.06
C ASN A 6 2.77 24.53 -1.01
N LEU A 7 3.08 24.93 -2.24
CA LEU A 7 2.46 24.50 -3.48
C LEU A 7 2.56 22.97 -3.55
N ILE A 8 1.65 22.28 -2.88
CA ILE A 8 1.40 20.87 -3.10
C ILE A 8 0.72 20.81 -4.45
N ASN A 9 1.38 20.16 -5.41
CA ASN A 9 0.76 19.86 -6.69
C ASN A 9 -0.52 19.05 -6.41
N PRO A 10 -1.72 19.55 -6.76
CA PRO A 10 -2.99 18.89 -6.45
C PRO A 10 -3.12 17.50 -7.12
N ASP A 11 -2.31 17.22 -8.13
CA ASP A 11 -2.27 15.93 -8.82
C ASP A 11 -1.32 14.91 -8.16
N PHE A 12 -0.48 15.35 -7.21
CA PHE A 12 0.39 14.45 -6.43
C PHE A 12 -0.19 14.21 -5.03
N LYS A 13 -0.73 13.00 -4.82
CA LYS A 13 -1.09 12.51 -3.48
C LYS A 13 0.18 12.22 -2.68
N THR A 14 0.76 13.24 -2.07
CA THR A 14 1.86 13.07 -1.11
C THR A 14 1.39 12.17 0.05
N SER A 15 2.20 11.21 0.49
CA SER A 15 1.87 10.35 1.64
C SER A 15 1.74 11.09 2.98
N VAL A 16 1.88 12.42 2.97
CA VAL A 16 1.66 13.31 4.11
C VAL A 16 0.17 13.40 4.45
N TYR A 17 -0.74 13.10 3.50
CA TYR A 17 -2.19 13.23 3.71
C TYR A 17 -2.87 11.98 4.30
N PHE A 18 -2.20 10.83 4.29
CA PHE A 18 -2.59 9.69 5.13
C PHE A 18 -1.70 9.72 6.37
N ASP A 19 -2.21 10.38 7.40
CA ASP A 19 -1.64 10.98 8.62
C ASP A 19 -0.70 10.10 9.50
N GLY A 20 0.03 9.14 8.95
CA GLY A 20 0.70 8.09 9.71
C GLY A 20 -0.26 7.13 10.43
N GLU A 21 -1.56 7.43 10.45
CA GLU A 21 -2.55 6.59 11.12
C GLU A 21 -2.74 5.25 10.41
N ILE A 22 -2.62 4.19 11.21
CA ILE A 22 -2.92 2.83 10.77
C ILE A 22 -4.44 2.69 10.72
N MET A 23 -4.97 2.33 9.55
CA MET A 23 -6.39 1.99 9.44
C MET A 23 -6.68 0.72 10.22
N THR A 24 -7.84 0.68 10.87
CA THR A 24 -8.41 -0.58 11.33
C THR A 24 -8.71 -1.50 10.14
N VAL A 25 -8.71 -2.81 10.38
CA VAL A 25 -9.06 -3.83 9.38
C VAL A 25 -10.38 -3.52 8.68
N GLU A 26 -11.40 -3.10 9.45
CA GLU A 26 -12.72 -2.79 8.91
C GLU A 26 -12.68 -1.61 7.92
N LYS A 27 -11.99 -0.52 8.29
CA LYS A 27 -11.84 0.68 7.45
C LYS A 27 -11.07 0.34 6.18
N LEU A 28 -9.96 -0.41 6.30
CA LEU A 28 -9.15 -0.84 5.17
C LEU A 28 -9.95 -1.71 4.18
N LEU A 29 -10.67 -2.71 4.68
CA LEU A 29 -11.53 -3.56 3.85
C LEU A 29 -12.68 -2.78 3.22
N SER A 30 -13.23 -1.79 3.91
CA SER A 30 -14.26 -0.90 3.36
C SER A 30 -13.73 -0.10 2.17
N CYS A 31 -12.51 0.44 2.26
CA CYS A 31 -11.85 1.10 1.12
C CYS A 31 -11.65 0.14 -0.05
N ILE A 32 -11.13 -1.06 0.22
CA ILE A 32 -10.87 -2.07 -0.82
C ILE A 32 -12.16 -2.52 -1.52
N LYS A 33 -13.24 -2.77 -0.78
CA LYS A 33 -14.54 -3.19 -1.35
C LYS A 33 -15.15 -2.13 -2.26
N LYS A 34 -14.90 -0.84 -1.99
CA LYS A 34 -15.34 0.27 -2.85
C LYS A 34 -14.47 0.40 -4.10
N GLU A 35 -13.22 -0.04 -4.04
CA GLU A 35 -12.25 0.02 -5.13
C GLU A 35 -12.16 -1.29 -5.91
N VAL A 36 -13.20 -1.59 -6.70
CA VAL A 36 -13.23 -2.80 -7.55
C VAL A 36 -11.99 -2.92 -8.45
N GLN A 37 -11.41 -1.77 -8.85
CA GLN A 37 -10.22 -1.76 -9.68
C GLN A 37 -8.98 -2.31 -8.97
N PHE A 38 -8.87 -2.18 -7.64
CA PHE A 38 -7.78 -2.74 -6.86
C PHE A 38 -7.75 -4.26 -6.99
N VAL A 39 -8.90 -4.90 -6.75
CA VAL A 39 -9.05 -6.36 -6.86
C VAL A 39 -8.72 -6.82 -8.28
N ARG A 40 -9.23 -6.10 -9.29
CA ARG A 40 -8.93 -6.40 -10.70
C ARG A 40 -7.45 -6.27 -11.05
N ASP A 41 -6.74 -5.29 -10.49
CA ASP A 41 -5.31 -5.11 -10.76
C ASP A 41 -4.48 -6.23 -10.14
N ILE A 42 -4.72 -6.56 -8.86
CA ILE A 42 -4.06 -7.73 -8.25
C ILE A 42 -4.41 -8.99 -9.05
N HIS A 43 -5.67 -9.17 -9.46
CA HIS A 43 -6.09 -10.35 -10.21
C HIS A 43 -5.45 -10.42 -11.60
N ARG A 44 -5.38 -9.30 -12.34
CA ARG A 44 -4.91 -9.28 -13.73
C ARG A 44 -3.39 -9.23 -13.82
N ILE A 45 -2.78 -8.26 -13.14
CA ILE A 45 -1.35 -7.94 -13.29
C ILE A 45 -0.50 -8.34 -12.08
N GLY A 46 -1.12 -8.68 -10.95
CA GLY A 46 -0.43 -9.20 -9.77
C GLY A 46 0.06 -8.16 -8.77
N TYR A 47 -0.19 -6.86 -9.00
CA TYR A 47 0.22 -5.79 -8.09
C TYR A 47 -0.69 -4.58 -8.20
N ALA A 48 -0.64 -3.74 -7.17
CA ALA A 48 -1.33 -2.46 -7.05
C ALA A 48 -0.40 -1.45 -6.36
N THR A 49 -0.53 -0.19 -6.73
CA THR A 49 0.40 0.88 -6.38
C THR A 49 -0.33 2.03 -5.67
N SER A 50 0.41 2.77 -4.84
CA SER A 50 -0.15 3.83 -3.98
C SER A 50 -0.59 5.09 -4.72
N ASP A 51 -0.05 5.33 -5.91
CA ASP A 51 -0.50 6.38 -6.84
C ASP A 51 -2.00 6.20 -7.19
N LYS A 52 -2.40 4.94 -7.43
CA LYS A 52 -3.75 4.56 -7.82
C LYS A 52 -4.63 4.27 -6.61
N PHE A 53 -4.06 3.67 -5.57
CA PHE A 53 -4.80 3.22 -4.39
C PHE A 53 -4.18 3.82 -3.12
N PRO A 54 -4.68 4.98 -2.66
CA PRO A 54 -4.05 5.74 -1.58
C PRO A 54 -4.00 5.04 -0.21
N PHE A 55 -4.78 3.96 -0.02
CA PHE A 55 -4.71 3.15 1.20
C PHE A 55 -3.48 2.22 1.24
N ILE A 56 -2.77 2.04 0.12
CA ILE A 56 -1.50 1.29 0.07
C ILE A 56 -0.41 2.20 0.62
N THR A 57 -0.22 2.16 1.93
CA THR A 57 0.74 3.00 2.65
C THR A 57 1.62 2.17 3.58
N ARG A 58 2.71 2.78 4.02
CA ARG A 58 3.58 2.21 5.06
C ARG A 58 2.82 2.00 6.37
N ALA A 59 1.99 2.97 6.76
CA ALA A 59 1.13 2.86 7.94
C ALA A 59 0.28 1.59 7.93
N ASN A 60 -0.26 1.18 6.78
CA ASN A 60 -1.12 0.00 6.73
C ASN A 60 -0.38 -1.32 6.49
N PHE A 61 0.80 -1.31 5.85
CA PHE A 61 1.42 -2.54 5.34
C PHE A 61 2.93 -2.71 5.63
N ASP A 62 3.66 -1.66 6.02
CA ASP A 62 5.07 -1.77 6.43
C ASP A 62 5.16 -2.19 7.90
N TYR A 63 5.76 -3.33 8.21
CA TYR A 63 5.83 -3.79 9.61
C TYR A 63 6.68 -2.89 10.52
N LYS A 64 7.64 -2.14 9.97
CA LYS A 64 8.61 -1.37 10.75
C LYS A 64 8.27 0.10 10.82
N LYS A 65 7.97 0.73 9.69
CA LYS A 65 7.81 2.19 9.62
C LYS A 65 6.36 2.61 9.45
N ARG A 66 5.97 3.65 10.18
CA ARG A 66 4.65 4.27 10.10
C ARG A 66 4.56 5.21 8.88
N SER A 67 5.60 6.01 8.65
CA SER A 67 5.65 7.00 7.57
C SER A 67 7.04 7.07 6.94
N CYS A 68 7.19 7.90 5.91
CA CYS A 68 8.50 8.18 5.29
C CYS A 68 9.41 9.04 6.17
N LEU A 69 8.89 9.65 7.24
CA LEU A 69 9.66 10.44 8.20
C LEU A 69 10.31 9.58 9.31
N ASN A 70 10.43 8.26 9.09
CA ASN A 70 11.13 7.30 9.96
C ASN A 70 10.56 7.14 11.38
N GLU A 71 9.26 7.29 11.58
CA GLU A 71 8.62 6.85 12.82
C GLU A 71 8.49 5.32 12.85
N GLU A 72 9.09 4.68 13.85
CA GLU A 72 8.94 3.24 14.05
C GLU A 72 7.58 2.90 14.66
N LYS A 73 7.03 1.74 14.26
CA LYS A 73 5.78 1.23 14.83
C LYS A 73 5.97 0.64 16.23
N THR A 74 5.05 0.98 17.11
CA THR A 74 4.86 0.32 18.40
C THR A 74 4.45 -1.16 18.22
N PRO A 75 4.54 -2.01 19.26
CA PRO A 75 4.08 -3.40 19.19
C PRO A 75 2.59 -3.55 18.81
N MET A 76 1.74 -2.66 19.30
CA MET A 76 0.31 -2.66 18.99
C MET A 76 0.07 -2.36 17.50
N GLU A 77 0.77 -1.37 16.96
CA GLU A 77 0.70 -1.00 15.55
C GLU A 77 1.23 -2.07 14.61
N LYS A 78 2.27 -2.80 15.05
CA LYS A 78 2.78 -3.98 14.33
C LYS A 78 1.70 -5.05 14.22
N GLU A 79 0.92 -5.27 15.27
CA GLU A 79 -0.18 -6.23 15.25
C GLU A 79 -1.32 -5.79 14.34
N GLU A 80 -1.72 -4.51 14.39
CA GLU A 80 -2.71 -3.95 13.46
C GLU A 80 -2.27 -4.07 12.00
N THR A 81 -0.99 -3.78 11.72
CA THR A 81 -0.41 -3.94 10.37
C THR A 81 -0.44 -5.38 9.90
N ARG A 82 -0.15 -6.32 10.81
CA ARG A 82 -0.22 -7.76 10.52
C ARG A 82 -1.65 -8.17 10.24
N ALA A 83 -2.61 -7.75 11.07
CA ALA A 83 -4.03 -8.02 10.90
C ALA A 83 -4.55 -7.46 9.57
N ASN A 84 -4.16 -6.24 9.21
CA ASN A 84 -4.47 -5.62 7.91
C ASN A 84 -4.00 -6.48 6.75
N ARG A 85 -2.73 -6.89 6.74
CA ARG A 85 -2.17 -7.72 5.67
C ARG A 85 -2.90 -9.07 5.55
N ILE A 86 -3.15 -9.75 6.68
CA ILE A 86 -3.86 -11.04 6.70
C ILE A 86 -5.28 -10.88 6.17
N ALA A 87 -6.03 -9.90 6.67
CA ALA A 87 -7.42 -9.68 6.27
C ALA A 87 -7.55 -9.36 4.78
N VAL A 88 -6.63 -8.56 4.21
CA VAL A 88 -6.61 -8.30 2.77
C VAL A 88 -6.24 -9.55 1.98
N GLN A 89 -5.27 -10.34 2.45
CA GLN A 89 -4.92 -11.61 1.81
C GLN A 89 -6.10 -12.59 1.79
N GLU A 90 -6.82 -12.73 2.90
CA GLU A 90 -8.00 -13.60 3.00
C GLU A 90 -9.13 -13.11 2.08
N TYR A 91 -9.40 -11.81 2.08
CA TYR A 91 -10.40 -11.20 1.20
C TYR A 91 -10.09 -11.48 -0.27
N LEU A 92 -8.86 -11.22 -0.72
CA LEU A 92 -8.45 -11.48 -2.09
C LEU A 92 -8.41 -12.96 -2.41
N SER A 93 -7.97 -13.82 -1.49
CA SER A 93 -7.93 -15.27 -1.73
C SER A 93 -9.32 -15.85 -1.94
N LYS A 94 -10.31 -15.36 -1.17
CA LYS A 94 -11.71 -15.74 -1.33
C LYS A 94 -12.27 -15.26 -2.66
N ASP A 95 -12.00 -14.02 -3.02
CA ASP A 95 -12.46 -13.43 -4.29
C ASP A 95 -11.86 -14.15 -5.51
N MET A 96 -10.56 -14.47 -5.47
CA MET A 96 -9.83 -15.09 -6.58
C MET A 96 -9.96 -16.61 -6.65
N GLY A 97 -10.54 -17.26 -5.63
CA GLY A 97 -10.65 -18.73 -5.57
C GLY A 97 -9.29 -19.45 -5.47
N ARG A 98 -8.23 -18.77 -5.01
CA ARG A 98 -6.88 -19.33 -4.84
C ARG A 98 -6.12 -18.62 -3.72
N PRO A 99 -5.07 -19.23 -3.14
CA PRO A 99 -4.21 -18.55 -2.18
C PRO A 99 -3.49 -17.32 -2.78
N VAL A 100 -3.51 -16.21 -2.04
CA VAL A 100 -2.79 -14.97 -2.34
C VAL A 100 -1.72 -14.74 -1.27
N ASP A 101 -0.47 -14.51 -1.70
CA ASP A 101 0.64 -14.14 -0.83
C ASP A 101 1.00 -12.68 -1.07
N LEU A 102 0.32 -11.77 -0.38
CA LEU A 102 0.58 -10.34 -0.52
C LEU A 102 1.89 -9.96 0.15
N GLN A 103 2.71 -9.20 -0.55
CA GLN A 103 3.94 -8.60 -0.06
C GLN A 103 3.87 -7.09 -0.28
N PHE A 104 4.53 -6.35 0.61
CA PHE A 104 4.60 -4.90 0.56
C PHE A 104 6.02 -4.45 0.24
N MET A 105 6.14 -3.50 -0.69
CA MET A 105 7.39 -2.87 -1.09
C MET A 105 7.17 -1.37 -1.14
N TYR A 106 8.22 -0.60 -0.89
CA TYR A 106 8.20 0.85 -1.05
C TYR A 106 9.53 1.36 -1.56
N LYS A 107 9.50 2.53 -2.19
CA LYS A 107 10.67 3.36 -2.54
C LYS A 107 10.66 4.61 -1.65
N ASP A 108 11.83 5.18 -1.39
CA ASP A 108 12.01 6.28 -0.43
C ASP A 108 11.12 7.51 -0.73
N ASP A 109 10.73 7.72 -1.99
CA ASP A 109 9.89 8.83 -2.47
C ASP A 109 8.38 8.59 -2.31
N HIS A 110 7.95 7.86 -1.27
CA HIS A 110 6.54 7.61 -0.90
C HIS A 110 5.77 6.61 -1.76
N GLU A 111 6.39 6.05 -2.80
CA GLU A 111 5.75 5.07 -3.66
C GLU A 111 5.72 3.71 -2.97
N CYS A 112 4.51 3.20 -2.80
CA CYS A 112 4.26 1.93 -2.13
C CYS A 112 3.56 0.99 -3.10
N VAL A 113 3.87 -0.29 -2.99
CA VAL A 113 3.36 -1.35 -3.85
C VAL A 113 2.94 -2.53 -2.99
N LEU A 114 1.74 -3.03 -3.26
CA LEU A 114 1.25 -4.28 -2.72
C LEU A 114 1.14 -5.29 -3.86
N TYR A 115 1.79 -6.44 -3.74
CA TYR A 115 1.86 -7.42 -4.83
C TYR A 115 1.66 -8.84 -4.35
N ASP A 116 1.07 -9.68 -5.21
CA ASP A 116 0.89 -11.11 -4.96
C ASP A 116 2.13 -11.87 -5.44
N LYS A 117 2.94 -12.36 -4.51
CA LYS A 117 4.16 -13.13 -4.79
C LYS A 117 3.90 -14.42 -5.56
N ASN A 118 2.70 -15.00 -5.42
CA ASN A 118 2.31 -16.18 -6.19
C ASN A 118 2.04 -15.85 -7.67
N LYS A 119 1.84 -14.57 -8.01
CA LYS A 119 1.54 -14.12 -9.38
C LYS A 119 2.72 -13.41 -10.04
N ILE A 120 3.46 -12.61 -9.28
CA ILE A 120 4.64 -11.89 -9.79
C ILE A 120 5.82 -12.03 -8.83
N ALA A 121 6.94 -12.49 -9.36
CA ALA A 121 8.19 -12.55 -8.62
C ALA A 121 8.73 -11.14 -8.35
N THR A 122 9.32 -10.95 -7.17
CA THR A 122 9.85 -9.66 -6.69
C THR A 122 10.82 -9.03 -7.69
N GLU A 123 11.71 -9.80 -8.31
CA GLU A 123 12.71 -9.29 -9.26
C GLU A 123 12.05 -8.76 -10.54
N LYS A 124 10.98 -9.41 -10.99
CA LYS A 124 10.17 -8.93 -12.13
C LYS A 124 9.43 -7.65 -11.77
N LEU A 125 8.97 -7.54 -10.53
CA LEU A 125 8.32 -6.32 -10.05
C LEU A 125 9.33 -5.17 -9.97
N ILE A 126 10.51 -5.37 -9.38
CA ILE A 126 11.58 -4.36 -9.30
C ILE A 126 11.93 -3.85 -10.70
N LYS A 127 12.18 -4.74 -11.67
CA LYS A 127 12.44 -4.34 -13.06
C LYS A 127 11.28 -3.57 -13.69
N LYS A 128 10.03 -3.89 -13.35
CA LYS A 128 8.88 -3.13 -13.83
C LYS A 128 8.82 -1.75 -13.19
N LEU A 129 9.03 -1.67 -11.88
CA LEU A 129 9.08 -0.40 -11.16
C LEU A 129 10.22 0.48 -11.69
N GLU A 130 11.41 -0.05 -11.93
CA GLU A 130 12.51 0.67 -12.60
C GLU A 130 12.08 1.29 -13.94
N ASN A 131 11.27 0.57 -14.74
CA ASN A 131 10.77 1.08 -16.03
C ASN A 131 9.60 2.08 -15.90
N TYR A 132 8.92 2.14 -14.75
CA TYR A 132 7.87 3.16 -14.50
C TYR A 132 8.47 4.52 -14.09
N PHE A 133 9.79 4.60 -13.84
CA PHE A 133 10.46 5.77 -13.27
C PHE A 133 11.62 6.31 -14.13
N VAL A 134 11.49 6.27 -15.46
CA VAL A 134 12.36 7.04 -16.37
C VAL A 134 11.84 8.47 -16.48
#